data_AF-A0A3D4BB45-F1
#
_entry.id   AF-A0A3D4BB45-F1
#
_cell.length_a   1.000
_cell.length_b   1.000
_cell.length_c   1.000
_cell.angle_alpha   90.00
_cell.angle_beta   90.00
_cell.angle_gamma   90.00
#
_symmetry.space_group_name_H-M   'P 1'
#
loop_
_entity.id
_entity.type
_entity.pdbx_description
1 polymer ?
#
loop_
_entity_poly.entity_id
_entity_poly.type
_entity_poly.pdbx_seq_one_letter_code
_entity_poly.pdbx_strand_id
1 'polypeptide(L)' 'KLTNLGREMARLPIAPTVSRMVLQAQKEGALREVLIIASAISIQDPRVRPLDQQQQADQEHRKFIHKGSDFLT' A
#
# COMPACT_ATOMS: atom_id res chain seq x y z
N LYS A 1 -19.02 -19.71 -10.60
CA LYS A 1 -17.97 -20.64 -10.10
C LYS A 1 -16.67 -19.83 -9.99
N LEU A 2 -15.94 -19.88 -8.88
CA LEU A 2 -14.68 -19.12 -8.74
C LEU A 2 -13.59 -19.67 -9.68
N THR A 3 -12.78 -18.76 -10.23
CA THR A 3 -11.55 -19.10 -10.96
C THR A 3 -10.49 -19.64 -10.00
N ASN A 4 -9.42 -20.27 -10.52
CA ASN A 4 -8.31 -20.73 -9.68
C ASN A 4 -7.67 -19.57 -8.90
N LEU A 5 -7.46 -18.43 -9.57
CA LEU A 5 -6.99 -17.20 -8.95
C LEU A 5 -7.94 -16.73 -7.84
N GLY A 6 -9.26 -16.70 -8.09
CA GLY A 6 -10.24 -16.30 -7.07
C GLY A 6 -10.27 -17.23 -5.86
N ARG A 7 -9.99 -18.53 -6.05
CA ARG A 7 -9.86 -19.49 -4.93
C ARG A 7 -8.59 -19.26 -4.11
N GLU A 8 -7.47 -18.93 -4.74
CA GLU A 8 -6.25 -18.56 -4.02
C GLU A 8 -6.45 -17.28 -3.22
N MET A 9 -7.05 -16.27 -3.84
CA MET A 9 -7.35 -15.00 -3.18
C MET A 9 -8.26 -15.18 -1.96
N ALA A 10 -9.29 -16.03 -2.08
CA ALA A 10 -10.23 -16.31 -1.00
C ALA A 10 -9.60 -17.00 0.24
N ARG A 11 -8.37 -17.51 0.14
CA ARG A 11 -7.64 -18.08 1.28
C ARG A 11 -6.87 -17.04 2.09
N LEU A 12 -6.70 -15.83 1.54
CA LEU A 12 -5.94 -14.76 2.20
C LEU A 12 -6.88 -13.85 3.00
N PRO A 13 -6.57 -13.51 4.26
CA PRO A 13 -7.42 -12.67 5.12
C PRO A 13 -7.22 -11.17 4.83
N ILE A 14 -7.27 -10.78 3.55
CA ILE A 14 -7.04 -9.41 3.09
C ILE A 14 -8.05 -9.04 2.00
N ALA A 15 -8.18 -7.75 1.71
CA ALA A 15 -9.07 -7.27 0.65
C ALA A 15 -8.72 -7.92 -0.71
N PRO A 16 -9.70 -8.25 -1.57
CA PRO A 16 -9.45 -8.89 -2.87
C PRO A 16 -8.47 -8.12 -3.77
N THR A 17 -8.49 -6.79 -3.75
CA THR A 17 -7.57 -5.97 -4.55
C THR A 17 -6.12 -6.15 -4.08
N VAL A 18 -5.88 -6.10 -2.77
CA VAL A 18 -4.56 -6.31 -2.16
C VAL A 18 -4.07 -7.75 -2.39
N SER A 19 -4.97 -8.72 -2.25
CA SER A 19 -4.69 -10.13 -2.57
C SER A 19 -4.25 -10.29 -4.02
N ARG A 20 -4.94 -9.64 -4.96
CA ARG A 20 -4.58 -9.69 -6.38
C ARG A 20 -3.20 -9.08 -6.65
N MET A 21 -2.88 -7.95 -6.00
CA MET A 21 -1.58 -7.29 -6.10
C MET A 21 -0.45 -8.21 -5.62
N VAL A 22 -0.58 -8.80 -4.44
CA VAL A 22 0.43 -9.69 -3.85
C VAL A 22 0.67 -10.92 -4.73
N LEU A 23 -0.39 -11.58 -5.20
CA LEU A 23 -0.28 -12.75 -6.09
C LEU A 23 0.33 -12.39 -7.45
N GLN A 24 0.11 -11.17 -7.95
CA GLN A 24 0.73 -10.71 -9.18
C GLN A 24 2.22 -10.38 -8.97
N ALA A 25 2.55 -9.71 -7.88
CA ALA A 25 3.92 -9.33 -7.53
C ALA A 25 4.85 -10.54 -7.38
N GLN A 26 4.33 -11.67 -6.88
CA GLN A 26 5.08 -12.92 -6.86
C GLN A 26 5.50 -13.39 -8.26
N LYS A 27 4.63 -13.22 -9.27
CA LYS A 27 4.92 -13.61 -10.66
C LYS A 27 5.90 -12.65 -11.33
N GLU A 28 5.85 -11.38 -10.96
CA GLU A 28 6.68 -10.30 -11.52
C GLU A 28 8.02 -10.11 -10.79
N GLY A 29 8.25 -10.83 -9.69
CA GLY A 29 9.49 -10.73 -8.92
C GLY A 29 9.58 -9.49 -8.01
N ALA A 30 8.46 -8.78 -7.78
CA ALA A 30 8.38 -7.56 -6.98
C ALA A 30 7.62 -7.76 -5.65
N LEU A 31 7.62 -8.99 -5.12
CA LEU A 31 6.80 -9.36 -3.97
C LEU A 31 7.16 -8.55 -2.72
N ARG A 32 8.44 -8.28 -2.49
CA ARG A 32 8.91 -7.55 -1.30
C ARG A 32 8.40 -6.12 -1.29
N GLU A 33 8.53 -5.43 -2.42
CA GLU A 33 8.11 -4.05 -2.63
C GLU A 33 6.59 -3.94 -2.50
N VAL A 34 5.86 -4.85 -3.12
CA VAL A 34 4.39 -4.83 -3.09
C VAL A 34 3.85 -5.18 -1.71
N LEU A 35 4.51 -6.05 -0.93
CA LEU A 35 4.11 -6.30 0.46
C LEU A 35 4.23 -5.06 1.35
N ILE A 36 5.25 -4.23 1.14
CA ILE A 36 5.40 -2.94 1.86
C ILE A 36 4.22 -2.02 1.51
N ILE A 37 3.93 -1.84 0.21
CA ILE A 37 2.83 -1.01 -0.27
C ILE A 37 1.47 -1.53 0.22
N ALA A 38 1.24 -2.85 0.13
CA ALA A 38 0.02 -3.51 0.59
C ALA A 38 -0.23 -3.29 2.08
N SER A 39 0.83 -3.30 2.90
CA SER A 39 0.74 -3.03 4.33
C SER A 39 0.30 -1.61 4.61
N ALA A 40 0.87 -0.62 3.89
CA ALA A 40 0.49 0.78 4.02
C ALA A 40 -0.97 1.06 3.59
N ILE A 41 -1.45 0.39 2.53
CA ILE A 41 -2.85 0.50 2.07
C ILE A 41 -3.84 -0.12 3.07
N SER A 42 -3.40 -1.13 3.83
CA SER A 42 -4.27 -1.88 4.74
C SER A 42 -4.56 -1.15 6.06
N ILE A 43 -3.95 0.01 6.28
CA ILE A 43 -4.12 0.84 7.47
C ILE A 43 -4.63 2.23 7.07
N GLN A 44 -5.07 3.01 8.05
CA GLN A 44 -5.34 4.44 7.85
C GLN A 44 -4.03 5.18 7.58
N ASP A 45 -4.06 6.23 6.74
CA ASP A 45 -2.88 7.05 6.46
C ASP A 45 -2.26 7.54 7.79
N PRO A 46 -1.02 7.14 8.09
CA PRO A 46 -0.40 7.44 9.39
C PRO A 46 0.05 8.91 9.51
N ARG A 47 0.01 9.69 8.42
CA ARG A 47 0.45 11.09 8.43
C ARG A 47 -0.52 11.95 9.23
N VAL A 48 0.03 12.66 10.22
CA VAL A 48 -0.74 13.56 11.09
C VAL A 48 -0.47 15.02 10.74
N ARG A 49 -1.52 15.84 10.73
CA ARG A 49 -1.42 17.27 10.41
C ARG A 49 -2.19 18.13 11.43
N PRO A 50 -1.63 18.34 12.64
CA PRO A 50 -2.27 19.15 13.68
C PRO A 50 -2.48 20.60 13.24
N LEU A 51 -3.59 21.22 13.64
CA LEU A 51 -3.94 22.59 13.22
C LEU A 51 -2.89 23.63 13.64
N ASP A 52 -2.30 23.48 14.83
CA ASP A 52 -1.32 24.42 15.37
C ASP A 52 0.09 24.23 14.78
N GLN A 53 0.34 23.10 14.10
CA GLN A 53 1.67 22.71 13.61
C GLN A 53 1.67 22.31 12.13
N GLN A 54 0.70 22.81 11.36
CA GLN A 54 0.52 22.44 9.94
C GLN A 54 1.80 22.63 9.11
N GLN A 55 2.48 23.78 9.26
CA GLN A 55 3.69 24.09 8.49
C GLN A 55 4.85 23.14 8.81
N GLN A 56 4.99 22.73 10.07
CA GLN A 56 6.03 21.79 10.50
C GLN A 56 5.74 20.39 9.96
N ALA A 57 4.49 19.93 10.08
CA ALA A 57 4.06 18.64 9.54
C ALA A 57 4.26 18.56 8.02
N ASP A 58 3.89 19.63 7.30
CA ASP A 58 4.06 19.70 5.84
C ASP A 58 5.55 19.65 5.43
N GLN A 59 6.45 20.26 6.21
CA GLN A 59 7.90 20.20 5.97
C GLN A 59 8.45 18.79 6.16
N GLU A 60 8.03 18.09 7.22
CA GLU A 60 8.48 16.72 7.49
C GLU A 60 7.95 15.73 6.46
N HIS A 61 6.66 15.81 6.11
CA HIS A 61 6.08 14.96 5.07
C HIS A 61 6.73 15.18 3.71
N ARG A 62 7.14 16.42 3.39
CA ARG A 62 7.78 16.75 2.11
C ARG A 62 9.07 15.96 1.84
N LYS A 63 9.79 15.52 2.88
CA LYS A 63 11.01 14.71 2.75
C LYS A 63 10.75 13.35 2.11
N PHE A 64 9.52 12.85 2.25
CA PHE A 64 9.11 11.54 1.80
C PHE A 64 8.38 11.59 0.46
N ILE A 65 7.87 12.76 0.02
CA ILE A 65 7.09 12.87 -1.21
C ILE A 65 7.90 12.43 -2.44
N HIS A 66 7.42 11.40 -3.13
CA HIS A 66 7.93 11.00 -4.42
C HIS A 66 7.12 11.62 -5.57
N LYS A 67 7.78 12.38 -6.46
CA LYS A 67 7.12 13.20 -7.50
C LYS A 67 6.23 12.44 -8.47
N GLY A 68 6.49 11.14 -8.68
CA GLY A 68 5.79 10.31 -9.66
C GLY A 68 4.86 9.25 -9.06
N SER A 69 4.77 9.12 -7.73
CA SER A 69 3.94 8.07 -7.13
C SER A 69 3.74 8.28 -5.63
N ASP A 70 2.48 8.21 -5.19
CA ASP A 70 2.12 8.25 -3.76
C ASP A 70 2.50 6.97 -3.01
N PHE A 71 2.76 5.86 -3.71
CA PHE A 71 3.14 4.58 -3.11
C PHE A 71 4.65 4.40 -2.93
N LEU A 72 5.45 5.29 -3.55
CA LEU A 72 6.91 5.35 -3.37
C LEU A 72 7.33 6.42 -2.37
N THR A 73 6.35 6.96 -1.63
CA THR A 73 6.50 8.00 -0.60
C THR A 73 6.86 7.38 0.74
#